data_AF-A0A2U1MII5-F1
#
_entry.id   AF-A0A2U1MII5-F1
#
_cell.length_a   1.000
_cell.length_b   1.000
_cell.length_c   1.000
_cell.angle_alpha   90.00
_cell.angle_beta   90.00
_cell.angle_gamma   90.00
#
_symmetry.space_group_name_H-M   'P 1'
#
loop_
_entity.id
_entity.type
_entity.pdbx_description
1 polymer ?
#
loop_
_entity_poly.entity_id
_entity_poly.type
_entity_poly.pdbx_seq_one_letter_code
_entity_poly.pdbx_strand_id
1 'polypeptide(L)'
;MALMDSFSNNLSGIIYGLSIRPANNTIWSVIQRLLFGVAIYFVWQERNFRIYQQKERSVNCLFDHIVDTVRLKIRGLTLKQTNEVIKASQIWNLPINNSVYYRDIVRDLNSFDDSDGF
;
A
#
# COMPACT_ATOMS: atom_id res chain seq x y z
N MET A 1 -0.31 14.27 4.26
CA MET A 1 -1.11 14.14 3.02
C MET A 1 -0.72 15.24 2.00
N ALA A 2 0.56 15.61 1.87
CA ALA A 2 0.98 16.82 1.12
C ALA A 2 2.18 16.61 0.18
N LEU A 3 2.47 15.37 -0.24
CA LEU A 3 3.62 15.08 -1.14
C LEU A 3 3.20 14.49 -2.50
N MET A 4 1.90 14.37 -2.76
CA MET A 4 1.38 13.79 -4.01
C MET A 4 0.93 14.84 -5.03
N ASP A 5 0.63 16.07 -4.62
CA ASP A 5 0.12 17.13 -5.52
C ASP A 5 1.19 17.73 -6.46
N SER A 6 2.48 17.43 -6.25
CA SER A 6 3.56 17.94 -7.11
C SER A 6 3.94 17.01 -8.25
N PHE A 7 3.36 15.81 -8.35
CA PHE A 7 3.62 14.95 -9.49
C PHE A 7 2.76 15.41 -10.66
N SER A 8 3.34 16.28 -11.48
CA SER A 8 2.97 16.49 -12.89
C SER A 8 2.51 15.16 -13.51
N ASN A 9 1.54 15.19 -14.43
CA ASN A 9 1.03 14.04 -15.21
C ASN A 9 2.11 13.33 -16.07
N ASN A 10 3.37 13.52 -15.74
CA ASN A 10 4.53 12.88 -16.32
C ASN A 10 4.86 11.59 -15.57
N LEU A 11 4.51 10.47 -16.21
CA LEU A 11 4.84 9.13 -15.75
C LEU A 11 6.35 8.95 -15.50
N SER A 12 7.23 9.58 -16.27
CA SER A 12 8.68 9.43 -16.09
C SER A 12 9.18 10.07 -14.80
N GLY A 13 8.59 11.21 -14.41
CA GLY A 13 8.90 11.87 -13.13
C GLY A 13 8.45 11.03 -11.93
N ILE A 14 7.28 10.41 -12.02
CA ILE A 14 6.76 9.49 -10.99
C ILE A 14 7.66 8.25 -10.89
N ILE A 15 8.00 7.64 -12.04
CA ILE A 15 8.90 6.48 -12.11
C ILE A 15 10.26 6.80 -11.49
N TYR A 16 10.85 7.94 -11.85
CA TYR A 16 12.15 8.40 -11.33
C TYR A 16 12.10 8.65 -9.82
N GLY A 17 11.05 9.34 -9.34
CA GLY A 17 10.87 9.60 -7.91
C GLY A 17 10.61 8.33 -7.10
N LEU A 18 10.03 7.29 -7.70
CA LEU A 18 9.83 6.00 -7.06
C LEU A 18 11.08 5.11 -7.13
N SER A 19 11.88 5.20 -8.19
CA SER A 19 13.09 4.38 -8.38
C SER A 19 14.27 4.81 -7.51
N ILE A 20 14.36 6.11 -7.18
CA ILE A 20 15.42 6.66 -6.33
C ILE A 20 15.15 6.46 -4.83
N ARG A 21 13.92 6.14 -4.45
CA ARG A 21 13.59 5.95 -3.03
C ARG A 21 14.31 4.73 -2.47
N PRO A 22 14.94 4.86 -1.29
CA PRO A 22 15.65 3.75 -0.67
C PRO A 22 14.68 2.61 -0.34
N ALA A 23 15.09 1.39 -0.70
CA ALA A 23 14.31 0.17 -0.49
C ALA A 23 14.42 -0.31 0.96
N ASN A 24 13.75 0.38 1.87
CA ASN A 24 13.69 0.00 3.27
C ASN A 24 12.71 -1.18 3.49
N ASN A 25 12.89 -1.94 4.57
CA ASN A 25 12.00 -3.05 4.95
C ASN A 25 10.76 -2.58 5.75
N THR A 26 10.43 -1.28 5.69
CA THR A 26 9.18 -0.78 6.27
C THR A 26 8.00 -1.22 5.42
N ILE A 27 6.85 -1.45 6.06
CA ILE A 27 5.63 -1.84 5.35
C ILE A 27 5.26 -0.85 4.25
N TRP A 28 5.42 0.45 4.49
CA TRP A 28 5.16 1.50 3.50
C TRP A 28 6.06 1.40 2.27
N SER A 29 7.36 1.12 2.47
CA SER A 29 8.31 0.91 1.37
C SER A 29 7.97 -0.37 0.57
N VAL A 30 7.59 -1.45 1.26
CA VAL A 30 7.15 -2.70 0.63
C VAL A 30 5.89 -2.47 -0.22
N ILE A 31 4.87 -1.84 0.35
CA ILE A 31 3.61 -1.52 -0.35
C ILE A 31 3.89 -0.65 -1.58
N GLN A 32 4.70 0.40 -1.43
CA GLN A 32 5.03 1.30 -2.53
C GLN A 32 5.69 0.55 -3.70
N ARG A 33 6.66 -0.34 -3.41
CA ARG A 33 7.36 -1.15 -4.42
C ARG A 33 6.42 -2.15 -5.10
N LEU A 34 5.55 -2.80 -4.33
CA LEU A 34 4.54 -3.71 -4.88
C LEU A 34 3.56 -2.96 -5.79
N LEU A 35 3.02 -1.84 -5.33
CA LEU A 35 2.09 -1.02 -6.09
C LEU A 35 2.71 -0.56 -7.41
N PHE A 36 3.97 -0.11 -7.38
CA PHE A 36 4.69 0.31 -8.56
C PHE A 36 4.85 -0.83 -9.59
N GLY A 37 5.34 -1.99 -9.14
CA GLY A 37 5.53 -3.14 -10.03
C GLY A 37 4.21 -3.64 -10.63
N VAL A 38 3.15 -3.71 -9.81
CA VAL A 38 1.81 -4.12 -10.24
C VAL A 38 1.23 -3.11 -11.23
N ALA A 39 1.35 -1.80 -10.96
CA ALA A 39 0.85 -0.76 -11.86
C ALA A 39 1.52 -0.83 -13.24
N ILE A 40 2.86 -0.97 -13.29
CA ILE A 40 3.60 -1.14 -14.56
C ILE A 40 3.13 -2.38 -15.30
N TYR A 41 2.98 -3.50 -14.59
CA TYR A 41 2.52 -4.75 -15.18
C TYR A 41 1.14 -4.58 -15.84
N PHE A 42 0.20 -3.94 -15.16
CA PHE A 42 -1.14 -3.72 -15.68
C PHE A 42 -1.17 -2.73 -16.85
N VAL A 43 -0.34 -1.68 -16.85
CA VAL A 43 -0.18 -0.79 -18.01
C VAL A 43 0.34 -1.57 -19.23
N TRP A 44 1.35 -2.41 -19.03
CA TRP A 44 1.86 -3.28 -20.09
C TRP A 44 0.80 -4.28 -20.57
N GLN A 45 0.03 -4.86 -19.64
CA GLN A 45 -1.05 -5.79 -19.96
C GLN A 45 -2.17 -5.12 -20.79
N GLU A 46 -2.59 -3.90 -20.42
CA GLU A 46 -3.59 -3.15 -21.18
C GLU A 46 -3.11 -2.83 -22.60
N ARG A 47 -1.83 -2.45 -22.76
CA ARG A 47 -1.25 -2.24 -24.09
C ARG A 47 -1.33 -3.50 -24.94
N ASN A 48 -0.99 -4.66 -24.37
CA ASN A 48 -1.07 -5.93 -25.10
C ASN A 48 -2.52 -6.34 -25.40
N PHE A 49 -3.46 -6.13 -24.49
CA PHE A 49 -4.88 -6.39 -24.76
C PHE A 49 -5.43 -5.55 -25.90
N ARG A 50 -5.04 -4.28 -25.99
CA ARG A 50 -5.43 -3.41 -27.11
C ARG A 50 -4.86 -3.91 -28.44
N ILE A 51 -3.58 -4.30 -28.46
CA ILE A 51 -2.91 -4.76 -29.69
C ILE A 51 -3.47 -6.11 -30.17
N TYR A 52 -3.61 -7.08 -29.26
CA TYR A 52 -3.87 -8.48 -29.64
C TYR A 52 -5.33 -8.92 -29.48
N GLN A 53 -6.11 -8.25 -28.64
CA GLN A 53 -7.50 -8.65 -28.34
C GLN A 53 -8.53 -7.59 -28.74
N GLN A 54 -8.10 -6.38 -29.11
CA GLN A 54 -8.98 -5.23 -29.41
C GLN A 54 -10.01 -4.98 -28.30
N LYS A 55 -9.63 -5.28 -27.05
CA LYS A 55 -10.45 -5.10 -25.85
C LYS A 55 -9.82 -4.02 -25.00
N GLU A 56 -10.67 -3.25 -24.35
CA GLU A 56 -10.27 -2.30 -23.32
C GLU A 56 -11.06 -2.55 -22.04
N ARG A 57 -10.39 -2.42 -20.90
CA ARG A 57 -11.05 -2.45 -19.59
C ARG A 57 -11.30 -1.03 -19.13
N SER A 58 -12.38 -0.85 -18.38
CA SER A 58 -12.64 0.40 -17.66
C SER A 58 -11.51 0.66 -16.66
N VAL A 59 -11.13 1.94 -16.55
CA VAL A 59 -10.10 2.41 -15.61
C VAL A 59 -10.43 2.02 -14.17
N ASN A 60 -11.71 2.06 -13.79
CA ASN A 60 -12.14 1.68 -12.44
C ASN A 60 -11.89 0.19 -12.18
N CYS A 61 -12.29 -0.69 -13.10
CA CYS A 61 -11.99 -2.12 -12.99
C CYS A 61 -10.48 -2.39 -12.93
N LEU A 62 -9.68 -1.66 -13.72
CA LEU A 62 -8.22 -1.81 -13.70
C LEU A 62 -7.62 -1.41 -12.35
N PHE A 63 -8.10 -0.30 -11.79
CA PHE A 63 -7.69 0.17 -10.47
C PHE A 63 -8.01 -0.86 -9.39
N ASP A 64 -9.22 -1.42 -9.38
CA ASP A 64 -9.62 -2.46 -8.43
C ASP A 64 -8.71 -3.69 -8.55
N HIS A 65 -8.41 -4.13 -9.77
CA HIS A 65 -7.49 -5.24 -10.01
C HIS A 65 -6.08 -4.96 -9.49
N ILE A 66 -5.57 -3.73 -9.67
CA ILE A 66 -4.26 -3.33 -9.14
C ILE A 66 -4.26 -3.40 -7.61
N VAL A 67 -5.26 -2.79 -6.97
CA VAL A 67 -5.38 -2.76 -5.49
C VAL A 67 -5.49 -4.17 -4.94
N ASP A 68 -6.34 -5.02 -5.51
CA ASP A 68 -6.52 -6.39 -5.05
C ASP A 68 -5.29 -7.27 -5.28
N THR A 69 -4.58 -7.07 -6.38
CA THR A 69 -3.30 -7.75 -6.63
C THR A 69 -2.27 -7.34 -5.58
N VAL A 70 -2.18 -6.06 -5.23
CA VAL A 70 -1.28 -5.59 -4.18
C VAL A 70 -1.67 -6.16 -2.82
N ARG A 71 -2.96 -6.14 -2.45
CA ARG A 71 -3.47 -6.76 -1.21
C ARG A 71 -3.10 -8.23 -1.14
N LEU A 72 -3.30 -8.98 -2.22
CA LEU A 72 -2.96 -10.39 -2.29
C LEU A 72 -1.45 -10.62 -2.08
N LYS A 73 -0.61 -9.80 -2.73
CA LYS A 73 0.85 -9.88 -2.55
C LYS A 73 1.24 -9.58 -1.11
N ILE A 74 0.66 -8.57 -0.46
CA ILE A 74 0.95 -8.24 0.94
C ILE A 74 0.52 -9.39 1.86
N ARG A 75 -0.65 -10.00 1.63
CA ARG A 75 -1.13 -11.16 2.41
C ARG A 75 -0.20 -12.38 2.31
N GLY A 76 0.53 -12.52 1.21
CA GLY A 76 1.54 -13.57 1.04
C GLY A 76 2.88 -13.29 1.74
N LEU A 77 3.07 -12.12 2.34
CA LEU A 77 4.29 -11.75 3.04
C LEU A 77 4.18 -12.00 4.54
N THR A 78 5.24 -12.52 5.14
CA THR A 78 5.37 -12.61 6.60
C THR A 78 5.82 -11.27 7.16
N LEU A 79 4.89 -10.48 7.69
CA LEU A 79 5.16 -9.16 8.26
C LEU A 79 5.38 -9.26 9.77
N LYS A 80 6.43 -8.59 10.26
CA LYS A 80 6.60 -8.37 11.70
C LYS A 80 5.52 -7.40 12.17
N GLN A 81 4.76 -7.80 13.18
CA GLN A 81 3.69 -6.96 13.73
C GLN A 81 4.29 -5.75 14.45
N THR A 82 4.14 -4.59 13.83
CA THR A 82 4.54 -3.27 14.34
C THR A 82 3.35 -2.32 14.22
N ASN A 83 3.34 -1.21 14.96
CA ASN A 83 2.26 -0.22 14.88
C ASN A 83 2.03 0.28 13.44
N GLU A 84 3.10 0.38 12.63
CA GLU A 84 3.00 0.75 11.22
C GLU A 84 2.29 -0.31 10.37
N VAL A 85 2.51 -1.60 10.66
CA VAL A 85 1.79 -2.70 10.00
C VAL A 85 0.32 -2.72 10.41
N ILE A 86 0.00 -2.35 11.65
CA ILE A 86 -1.39 -2.24 12.14
C ILE A 86 -2.13 -1.08 11.46
N LYS A 87 -1.49 0.08 11.33
CA LYS A 87 -2.04 1.21 10.54
C LYS A 87 -2.23 0.82 9.07
N ALA A 88 -1.22 0.19 8.47
CA ALA A 88 -1.28 -0.24 7.08
C ALA A 88 -2.38 -1.27 6.83
N SER A 89 -2.61 -2.19 7.77
CA SER A 89 -3.65 -3.21 7.65
C SER A 89 -5.07 -2.66 7.80
N GLN A 90 -5.28 -1.61 8.59
CA GLN A 90 -6.54 -0.86 8.59
C GLN A 90 -6.82 -0.22 7.23
N ILE A 91 -5.82 0.45 6.64
CA ILE A 91 -5.95 1.13 5.34
C ILE A 91 -6.15 0.14 4.19
N TRP A 92 -5.41 -0.97 4.20
CA TRP A 92 -5.42 -1.97 3.12
C TRP A 92 -6.40 -3.12 3.36
N ASN A 93 -7.15 -3.08 4.46
CA ASN A 93 -8.09 -4.14 4.90
C ASN A 93 -7.43 -5.54 4.91
N LEU A 94 -6.31 -5.63 5.64
CA LEU A 94 -5.52 -6.85 5.80
C LEU A 94 -5.87 -7.55 7.11
N PRO A 95 -5.87 -8.90 7.16
CA PRO A 95 -6.11 -9.62 8.40
C PRO A 95 -4.98 -9.38 9.41
N ILE A 96 -5.31 -8.83 10.58
CA ILE A 96 -4.39 -8.65 11.70
C ILE A 96 -4.65 -9.76 12.71
N ASN A 97 -3.61 -10.18 13.45
CA ASN A 97 -3.83 -11.03 14.61
C ASN A 97 -4.50 -10.22 15.73
N ASN A 98 -5.74 -10.59 16.08
CA ASN A 98 -6.57 -9.93 17.09
C ASN A 98 -5.87 -9.73 18.44
N SER A 99 -4.96 -10.63 18.83
CA SER A 99 -4.27 -10.54 20.13
C SER A 99 -3.35 -9.31 20.26
N VAL A 100 -2.86 -8.78 19.13
CA VAL A 100 -1.98 -7.61 19.10
C VAL A 100 -2.81 -6.31 19.07
N TYR A 101 -3.95 -6.33 18.39
CA TYR A 101 -4.89 -5.19 18.36
C TYR A 101 -5.34 -4.79 19.78
N TYR A 102 -5.75 -5.76 20.59
CA TYR A 102 -6.14 -5.49 21.98
C TYR A 102 -4.96 -5.02 22.83
N ARG A 103 -3.75 -5.52 22.58
CA ARG A 103 -2.55 -5.08 23.31
C ARG A 103 -2.25 -3.60 23.08
N ASP A 104 -2.36 -3.13 21.84
CA ASP A 104 -2.10 -1.72 21.52
C ASP A 104 -3.20 -0.80 22.04
N ILE A 105 -4.47 -1.21 21.98
CA ILE A 105 -5.58 -0.48 22.63
C ILE A 105 -5.33 -0.35 24.14
N VAL A 106 -4.94 -1.45 24.80
CA VAL A 106 -4.67 -1.43 26.25
C VAL A 106 -3.48 -0.52 26.56
N ARG A 107 -2.44 -0.48 25.72
CA ARG A 107 -1.33 0.47 25.87
C ARG A 107 -1.77 1.92 25.72
N ASP A 108 -2.57 2.22 24.72
CA ASP A 108 -3.06 3.57 24.48
C ASP A 108 -3.93 4.03 25.67
N LEU A 109 -4.85 3.18 26.15
CA LEU A 109 -5.69 3.47 27.32
C LEU A 109 -4.86 3.72 28.58
N ASN A 110 -3.84 2.90 28.85
CA ASN A 110 -2.98 3.08 30.01
C ASN A 110 -2.16 4.39 29.95
N SER A 111 -1.82 4.87 28.74
CA SER A 111 -1.09 6.14 28.59
C SER A 111 -1.94 7.39 28.91
N PHE A 112 -3.27 7.29 28.82
CA PHE A 112 -4.17 8.38 29.21
C PHE A 112 -4.33 8.47 30.73
N ASP A 113 -4.32 7.33 31.44
CA ASP A 113 -4.49 7.28 32.90
C ASP A 113 -3.27 7.89 33.65
N ASP A 114 -2.06 7.76 33.08
CA ASP A 114 -0.84 8.39 33.60
C ASP A 114 -0.80 9.93 33.43
N SER A 115 -1.71 10.50 32.62
CA SER A 115 -1.73 11.93 32.26
C SER A 115 -2.64 12.79 33.14
N ASP A 116 -3.61 12.18 33.82
CA ASP A 116 -4.60 12.86 34.67
C ASP A 116 -4.20 12.89 36.17
N GLY A 117 -2.99 12.42 36.48
CA GLY A 117 -2.41 12.37 37.82
C GLY A 117 -1.41 13.48 38.12
N PHE A 118 -1.80 14.76 38.03
CA PHE A 118 -1.16 15.86 38.76
C PHE A 118 -2.09 17.07 38.95
#